data_AF-J1IZC8-F1
#
_entry.id   AF-J1IZC8-F1
#
_cell.length_a   1.000
_cell.length_b   1.000
_cell.length_c   1.000
_cell.angle_alpha   90.00
_cell.angle_beta   90.00
_cell.angle_gamma   90.00
#
_symmetry.space_group_name_H-M   'P 1'
#
loop_
_entity.id
_entity.type
_entity.pdbx_description
1 polymer ?
#
loop_
_entity_poly.entity_id
_entity_poly.type
_entity_poly.pdbx_seq_one_letter_code
_entity_poly.pdbx_strand_id
1 'polypeptide(L)'
;MYYNIKKILLIFLFLLISKPSYAVFAGKVVVMEHTWPENALFDTFSFTQQITYDGGANSIYFWGNHFQFQNGKGGQIGLFNRGHHTIHFSIRNAIGWKNGKCKHFTQEGSGVRCEIEFPWKIGIPYKLDVFKNGDLVTGTITDLISDKKTTVGTIEVPTTYGKLQKSYGFVEDHSRWKRHLSSCYVLSPQSSTFFSPRAIKQNIEYEANMNASTQGKCTDSYIIQKACTLSFCMNSISDLGGFASPSAGPEIPISNGKDLTAQEISKVLQKKELVVIRLKNRSWTPNIFLPSPDLFQWKSIFIDYKAPGNSTLHTDHGAQKITTGKKIMYMSNGKTWKIMKTN
;
A
#
# COMPACT_ATOMS: atom_id res chain seq x y z
N MET A 1 22.02 -39.35 -36.48
CA MET A 1 20.61 -38.91 -36.30
C MET A 1 20.41 -38.10 -35.00
N TYR A 2 21.30 -37.15 -34.69
CA TYR A 2 21.36 -36.50 -33.35
C TYR A 2 21.70 -34.99 -33.40
N TYR A 3 21.30 -34.28 -34.46
CA TYR A 3 21.67 -32.86 -34.65
C TYR A 3 20.51 -31.85 -34.66
N ASN A 4 19.26 -32.29 -34.45
CA ASN A 4 18.08 -31.42 -34.54
C ASN A 4 17.38 -31.09 -33.21
N ILE A 5 17.85 -31.60 -32.06
CA ILE A 5 17.16 -31.39 -30.76
C ILE A 5 17.64 -30.11 -30.03
N LYS A 6 18.81 -29.56 -30.38
CA LYS A 6 19.35 -28.36 -29.68
C LYS A 6 18.72 -27.02 -30.08
N LYS A 7 17.99 -26.92 -31.21
CA LYS A 7 17.30 -25.68 -31.62
C LYS A 7 15.90 -25.52 -31.03
N ILE A 8 15.25 -26.60 -30.60
CA ILE A 8 13.88 -26.55 -30.04
C ILE A 8 13.92 -26.19 -28.55
N LEU A 9 14.98 -26.56 -27.82
CA LEU A 9 15.10 -26.23 -26.39
C LEU A 9 15.38 -24.74 -26.12
N LEU A 10 15.98 -24.01 -27.08
CA LEU A 10 16.27 -22.58 -26.92
C LEU A 10 15.02 -21.69 -27.11
N ILE A 11 14.01 -22.19 -27.84
CA ILE A 11 12.76 -21.45 -28.11
C ILE A 11 11.80 -21.57 -26.91
N PHE A 12 11.83 -22.69 -26.16
CA PHE A 12 11.03 -22.85 -24.94
C PHE A 12 11.56 -22.07 -23.74
N LEU A 13 12.85 -21.73 -23.70
CA LEU A 13 13.44 -20.97 -22.58
C LEU A 13 13.10 -19.46 -22.64
N PHE A 14 12.72 -18.93 -23.80
CA PHE A 14 12.32 -17.52 -23.96
C PHE A 14 10.82 -17.26 -23.70
N LEU A 15 9.99 -18.29 -23.53
CA LEU A 15 8.54 -18.16 -23.30
C LEU A 15 8.13 -18.06 -21.82
N LEU A 16 9.08 -18.10 -20.88
CA LEU A 16 8.79 -18.04 -19.43
C LEU A 16 9.05 -16.68 -18.78
N ILE A 17 9.41 -15.65 -19.54
CA ILE A 17 9.52 -14.28 -19.02
C ILE A 17 8.24 -13.51 -19.36
N SER A 18 7.09 -14.01 -18.91
CA SER A 18 5.91 -13.15 -18.81
C SER A 18 6.19 -12.10 -17.74
N LYS A 19 6.50 -10.87 -18.16
CA LYS A 19 6.61 -9.72 -17.26
C LYS A 19 5.35 -9.70 -16.39
N PRO A 20 5.47 -9.55 -15.06
CA PRO A 20 4.34 -9.64 -14.16
C PRO A 20 3.28 -8.63 -14.56
N SER A 21 2.03 -9.07 -14.45
CA SER A 21 0.82 -8.25 -14.44
C SER A 21 1.10 -6.95 -13.69
N TYR A 22 0.95 -5.75 -14.31
CA TYR A 22 0.88 -4.55 -13.48
C TYR A 22 -0.39 -4.68 -12.69
N ALA A 23 -0.14 -5.02 -11.47
CA ALA A 23 -1.09 -5.18 -10.46
C ALA A 23 -0.50 -4.30 -9.36
N VAL A 24 -1.37 -3.45 -8.84
CA VAL A 24 -0.99 -2.29 -8.05
C VAL A 24 -0.43 -2.81 -6.74
N PHE A 25 0.87 -2.63 -6.57
CA PHE A 25 1.47 -2.61 -5.24
C PHE A 25 1.26 -1.20 -4.68
N ALA A 26 0.30 -1.08 -3.75
CA ALA A 26 -0.04 0.21 -3.19
C ALA A 26 1.10 0.76 -2.31
N GLY A 27 1.80 -0.15 -1.60
CA GLY A 27 2.92 0.20 -0.73
C GLY A 27 2.46 1.00 0.48
N LYS A 28 3.31 1.91 0.96
CA LYS A 28 2.96 2.84 2.04
C LYS A 28 1.87 3.79 1.54
N VAL A 29 0.66 3.59 2.05
CA VAL A 29 -0.55 4.31 1.65
C VAL A 29 -0.80 5.52 2.55
N VAL A 30 -0.46 5.40 3.83
CA VAL A 30 -0.53 6.47 4.82
C VAL A 30 0.80 6.54 5.56
N VAL A 31 1.33 7.75 5.76
CA VAL A 31 2.54 8.01 6.53
C VAL A 31 2.23 9.10 7.55
N MET A 32 2.63 8.87 8.80
CA MET A 32 2.52 9.82 9.91
C MET A 32 3.93 10.28 10.26
N GLU A 33 4.27 11.49 9.85
CA GLU A 33 5.57 12.09 10.15
C GLU A 33 5.60 12.54 11.61
N HIS A 34 6.71 12.23 12.30
CA HIS A 34 6.91 12.65 13.68
C HIS A 34 7.93 13.79 13.72
N THR A 35 7.58 14.89 14.37
CA THR A 35 8.49 16.01 14.62
C THR A 35 8.93 15.99 16.08
N TRP A 36 10.23 15.80 16.28
CA TRP A 36 10.89 15.84 17.59
C TRP A 36 11.63 17.18 17.78
N PRO A 37 11.97 17.57 19.02
CA PRO A 37 12.87 18.69 19.26
C PRO A 37 14.18 18.54 18.48
N GLU A 38 14.71 19.66 17.98
CA GLU A 38 15.89 19.65 17.13
C GLU A 38 17.10 19.03 17.86
N ASN A 39 17.88 18.22 17.15
CA ASN A 39 19.06 17.53 17.67
C ASN A 39 18.82 16.63 18.90
N ALA A 40 17.56 16.28 19.18
CA ALA A 40 17.25 15.35 20.25
C ALA A 40 17.71 13.91 19.90
N LEU A 41 18.24 13.24 20.91
CA LEU A 41 18.79 11.89 20.83
C LEU A 41 18.23 11.07 21.98
N PHE A 42 17.54 9.99 21.65
CA PHE A 42 16.71 9.22 22.56
C PHE A 42 17.25 7.81 22.79
N ASP A 43 17.00 7.31 23.98
CA ASP A 43 17.29 5.94 24.39
C ASP A 43 16.13 5.02 24.05
N THR A 44 14.89 5.55 24.06
CA THR A 44 13.66 4.81 23.76
C THR A 44 12.77 5.59 22.81
N PHE A 45 12.11 4.88 21.88
CA PHE A 45 10.85 5.30 21.27
C PHE A 45 9.71 4.38 21.71
N SER A 46 8.56 4.96 21.99
CA SER A 46 7.32 4.28 22.37
C SER A 46 6.21 4.70 21.42
N PHE A 47 5.71 3.75 20.63
CA PHE A 47 4.63 3.98 19.67
C PHE A 47 3.36 3.31 20.18
N THR A 48 2.27 4.05 20.31
CA THR A 48 0.98 3.46 20.65
C THR A 48 0.08 3.48 19.43
N GLN A 49 -0.54 2.35 19.12
CA GLN A 49 -1.47 2.24 18.00
C GLN A 49 -2.62 1.28 18.30
N GLN A 50 -3.77 1.53 17.67
CA GLN A 50 -4.98 0.71 17.78
C GLN A 50 -5.51 0.44 16.38
N ILE A 51 -5.70 -0.83 16.03
CA ILE A 51 -6.32 -1.22 14.77
C ILE A 51 -7.81 -1.44 15.04
N THR A 52 -8.68 -0.65 14.41
CA THR A 52 -10.13 -0.78 14.60
C THR A 52 -10.74 -1.72 13.57
N TYR A 53 -10.15 -1.81 12.38
CA TYR A 53 -10.50 -2.79 11.36
C TYR A 53 -9.25 -3.17 10.55
N ASP A 54 -8.99 -4.45 10.36
CA ASP A 54 -7.74 -4.96 9.78
C ASP A 54 -7.90 -5.49 8.35
N GLY A 55 -9.10 -5.39 7.77
CA GLY A 55 -9.43 -5.92 6.44
C GLY A 55 -9.72 -7.42 6.38
N GLY A 56 -9.71 -8.12 7.52
CA GLY A 56 -10.04 -9.54 7.63
C GLY A 56 -8.92 -10.47 7.12
N ALA A 57 -9.25 -11.76 7.02
CA ALA A 57 -8.26 -12.82 6.75
C ALA A 57 -7.56 -12.73 5.37
N ASN A 58 -8.16 -12.00 4.43
CA ASN A 58 -7.65 -11.87 3.07
C ASN A 58 -6.82 -10.61 2.84
N SER A 59 -6.74 -9.70 3.82
CA SER A 59 -5.92 -8.51 3.71
C SER A 59 -4.45 -8.81 4.03
N ILE A 60 -3.57 -7.92 3.58
CA ILE A 60 -2.14 -7.98 3.90
C ILE A 60 -1.67 -6.57 4.27
N TYR A 61 -1.85 -6.18 5.53
CA TYR A 61 -1.50 -4.85 6.01
C TYR A 61 -0.45 -4.90 7.09
N PHE A 62 0.53 -3.99 6.99
CA PHE A 62 1.49 -3.72 8.03
C PHE A 62 1.29 -2.31 8.58
N TRP A 63 1.01 -2.22 9.88
CA TRP A 63 0.92 -0.96 10.63
C TRP A 63 2.24 -0.77 11.37
N GLY A 64 3.16 -0.07 10.70
CA GLY A 64 4.56 0.02 11.08
C GLY A 64 4.93 1.35 11.70
N ASN A 65 5.95 1.32 12.54
CA ASN A 65 6.65 2.48 13.06
C ASN A 65 8.11 2.35 12.69
N HIS A 66 8.58 3.23 11.83
CA HIS A 66 9.98 3.32 11.46
C HIS A 66 10.73 4.18 12.49
N PHE A 67 11.95 3.79 12.80
CA PHE A 67 12.89 4.56 13.62
C PHE A 67 14.27 4.60 12.95
N GLN A 68 15.05 5.62 13.27
CA GLN A 68 16.40 5.82 12.72
C GLN A 68 17.39 6.16 13.82
N PHE A 69 18.59 5.57 13.74
CA PHE A 69 19.72 5.91 14.60
C PHE A 69 20.50 7.09 14.03
N GLN A 70 21.12 7.86 14.92
CA GLN A 70 22.23 8.73 14.58
C GLN A 70 23.38 7.89 13.98
N ASN A 71 23.96 8.34 12.87
CA ASN A 71 25.07 7.66 12.18
C ASN A 71 24.79 6.20 11.76
N GLY A 72 23.53 5.80 11.65
CA GLY A 72 23.12 4.44 11.32
C GLY A 72 21.90 4.35 10.40
N LYS A 73 21.59 3.13 9.95
CA LYS A 73 20.35 2.85 9.21
C LYS A 73 19.20 2.59 10.17
N GLY A 74 17.99 2.86 9.72
CA GLY A 74 16.80 2.63 10.53
C GLY A 74 16.34 1.18 10.61
N GLY A 75 15.27 1.03 11.37
CA GLY A 75 14.49 -0.18 11.48
C GLY A 75 13.01 0.13 11.58
N GLN A 76 12.20 -0.90 11.79
CA GLN A 76 10.77 -0.76 11.99
C GLN A 76 10.24 -1.79 12.97
N ILE A 77 9.21 -1.40 13.71
CA ILE A 77 8.40 -2.29 14.56
C ILE A 77 6.92 -2.08 14.25
N GLY A 78 6.11 -3.14 14.20
CA GLY A 78 4.69 -2.97 13.88
C GLY A 78 3.86 -4.24 13.98
N LEU A 79 2.55 -4.03 13.84
CA LEU A 79 1.54 -5.08 13.75
C LEU A 79 1.37 -5.49 12.28
N PHE A 80 1.29 -6.79 12.01
CA PHE A 80 1.09 -7.32 10.66
C PHE A 80 -0.13 -8.24 10.64
N ASN A 81 -1.07 -7.98 9.72
CA ASN A 81 -2.07 -8.96 9.28
C ASN A 81 -1.65 -9.50 7.90
N ARG A 82 -1.57 -10.83 7.78
CA ARG A 82 -1.33 -11.53 6.50
C ARG A 82 -2.12 -12.84 6.42
N GLY A 83 -3.32 -12.86 7.02
CA GLY A 83 -4.12 -14.05 7.29
C GLY A 83 -3.92 -14.64 8.69
N HIS A 84 -2.93 -14.13 9.42
CA HIS A 84 -2.72 -14.30 10.85
C HIS A 84 -2.00 -13.06 11.38
N HIS A 85 -2.10 -12.84 12.68
CA HIS A 85 -1.58 -11.66 13.38
C HIS A 85 -0.18 -11.91 13.92
N THR A 86 0.79 -11.09 13.51
CA THR A 86 2.17 -11.15 13.98
C THR A 86 2.69 -9.77 14.36
N ILE A 87 3.79 -9.76 15.13
CA ILE A 87 4.63 -8.58 15.33
C ILE A 87 5.90 -8.74 14.52
N HIS A 88 6.26 -7.70 13.80
CA HIS A 88 7.47 -7.63 13.01
C HIS A 88 8.38 -6.55 13.59
N PHE A 89 9.62 -6.91 13.91
CA PHE A 89 10.68 -5.99 14.31
C PHE A 89 11.93 -6.24 13.45
N SER A 90 12.46 -5.21 12.79
CA SER A 90 13.66 -5.37 11.96
C SER A 90 14.55 -4.14 11.97
N ILE A 91 15.84 -4.34 11.75
CA ILE A 91 16.85 -3.29 11.64
C ILE A 91 17.75 -3.59 10.44
N ARG A 92 17.94 -2.59 9.57
CA ARG A 92 18.85 -2.68 8.42
C ARG A 92 20.29 -2.60 8.86
N ASN A 93 21.17 -3.34 8.19
CA ASN A 93 22.60 -3.48 8.46
C ASN A 93 22.93 -3.87 9.92
N ALA A 94 22.00 -4.51 10.62
CA ALA A 94 22.27 -5.16 11.90
C ALA A 94 23.23 -6.35 11.71
N ILE A 95 24.08 -6.58 12.70
CA ILE A 95 25.16 -7.58 12.65
C ILE A 95 24.77 -8.91 13.31
N GLY A 96 23.73 -8.92 14.13
CA GLY A 96 23.27 -10.14 14.79
C GLY A 96 22.04 -9.92 15.66
N TRP A 97 21.74 -10.87 16.53
CA TRP A 97 20.72 -10.77 17.57
C TRP A 97 21.12 -11.61 18.78
N LYS A 98 20.61 -11.23 19.96
CA LYS A 98 20.83 -11.97 21.22
C LYS A 98 19.61 -12.78 21.64
N ASN A 99 18.41 -12.34 21.27
CA ASN A 99 17.16 -12.98 21.70
C ASN A 99 16.05 -12.78 20.65
N GLY A 100 15.07 -13.70 20.64
CA GLY A 100 13.92 -13.70 19.75
C GLY A 100 14.05 -14.67 18.58
N LYS A 101 12.92 -14.92 17.90
CA LYS A 101 12.88 -15.71 16.66
C LYS A 101 13.29 -14.80 15.49
N CYS A 102 14.59 -14.68 15.28
CA CYS A 102 15.17 -13.75 14.31
C CYS A 102 15.94 -14.46 13.19
N LYS A 103 16.12 -13.75 12.08
CA LYS A 103 16.93 -14.17 10.93
C LYS A 103 17.45 -12.97 10.14
N HIS A 104 18.50 -13.20 9.36
CA HIS A 104 18.95 -12.22 8.39
C HIS A 104 17.98 -12.08 7.20
N PHE A 105 17.99 -10.90 6.57
CA PHE A 105 17.31 -10.66 5.29
C PHE A 105 18.26 -9.92 4.33
N THR A 106 18.05 -10.09 3.02
CA THR A 106 18.87 -9.48 1.95
C THR A 106 18.06 -8.80 0.83
N GLN A 107 16.75 -9.05 0.73
CA GLN A 107 15.92 -8.62 -0.41
C GLN A 107 15.64 -7.11 -0.47
N GLU A 108 15.70 -6.40 0.66
CA GLU A 108 15.45 -4.94 0.74
C GLU A 108 16.66 -4.20 1.36
N GLY A 109 17.86 -4.72 1.09
CA GLY A 109 19.09 -4.46 1.84
C GLY A 109 19.42 -5.62 2.79
N SER A 110 20.56 -5.52 3.48
CA SER A 110 20.94 -6.49 4.52
C SER A 110 20.43 -6.06 5.89
N GLY A 111 20.23 -7.00 6.81
CA GLY A 111 19.85 -6.70 8.19
C GLY A 111 19.37 -7.91 8.96
N VAL A 112 18.70 -7.65 10.09
CA VAL A 112 18.10 -8.67 10.97
C VAL A 112 16.63 -8.36 11.17
N ARG A 113 15.80 -9.40 11.09
CA ARG A 113 14.37 -9.36 11.36
C ARG A 113 13.98 -10.40 12.39
N CYS A 114 13.26 -9.98 13.40
CA CYS A 114 12.55 -10.81 14.36
C CYS A 114 11.06 -10.78 14.07
N GLU A 115 10.40 -11.92 14.18
CA GLU A 115 8.96 -12.04 13.98
C GLU A 115 8.38 -13.04 14.97
N ILE A 116 7.29 -12.65 15.64
CA ILE A 116 6.55 -13.54 16.54
C ILE A 116 5.09 -13.57 16.12
N GLU A 117 4.47 -14.75 16.24
CA GLU A 117 3.02 -14.84 16.25
C GLU A 117 2.52 -14.18 17.54
N PHE A 118 1.58 -13.25 17.38
CA PHE A 118 1.00 -12.52 18.48
C PHE A 118 -0.43 -12.20 18.07
N PRO A 119 -1.44 -12.88 18.65
CA PRO A 119 -2.84 -12.72 18.27
C PRO A 119 -3.39 -11.40 18.83
N TRP A 120 -2.84 -10.28 18.37
CA TRP A 120 -3.35 -8.96 18.69
C TRP A 120 -4.79 -8.85 18.23
N LYS A 121 -5.60 -8.08 18.95
CA LYS A 121 -7.04 -7.98 18.70
C LYS A 121 -7.37 -6.60 18.17
N ILE A 122 -8.30 -6.55 17.22
CA ILE A 122 -8.91 -5.29 16.82
C ILE A 122 -9.57 -4.60 18.02
N GLY A 123 -9.53 -3.28 18.04
CA GLY A 123 -10.05 -2.45 19.13
C GLY A 123 -9.16 -2.41 20.38
N ILE A 124 -8.06 -3.17 20.45
CA ILE A 124 -7.14 -3.12 21.57
C ILE A 124 -5.95 -2.20 21.22
N PRO A 125 -5.60 -1.22 22.08
CA PRO A 125 -4.41 -0.42 21.88
C PRO A 125 -3.17 -1.19 22.35
N TYR A 126 -2.13 -1.15 21.53
CA TYR A 126 -0.84 -1.77 21.81
C TYR A 126 0.27 -0.71 21.85
N LYS A 127 1.16 -0.82 22.84
CA LYS A 127 2.38 -0.02 22.92
C LYS A 127 3.57 -0.82 22.41
N LEU A 128 4.27 -0.29 21.42
CA LEU A 128 5.46 -0.85 20.81
C LEU A 128 6.67 -0.01 21.24
N ASP A 129 7.54 -0.59 22.06
CA ASP A 129 8.76 0.10 22.52
C ASP A 129 9.98 -0.39 21.73
N VAL A 130 10.83 0.56 21.33
CA VAL A 130 12.17 0.32 20.79
C VAL A 130 13.17 0.97 21.73
N PHE A 131 13.90 0.15 22.48
CA PHE A 131 14.89 0.60 23.46
C PHE A 131 16.29 0.24 22.98
N LYS A 132 17.21 1.21 23.01
CA LYS A 132 18.62 1.00 22.69
C LYS A 132 19.48 1.12 23.95
N ASN A 133 20.32 0.11 24.18
CA ASN A 133 21.34 0.08 25.23
C ASN A 133 22.67 -0.42 24.64
N GLY A 134 23.68 0.45 24.57
CA GLY A 134 24.92 0.13 23.87
C GLY A 134 24.64 -0.22 22.40
N ASP A 135 25.13 -1.37 21.94
CA ASP A 135 24.91 -1.96 20.61
C ASP A 135 23.65 -2.83 20.50
N LEU A 136 22.90 -3.01 21.61
CA LEU A 136 21.70 -3.82 21.64
C LEU A 136 20.44 -2.96 21.50
N VAL A 137 19.52 -3.41 20.64
CA VAL A 137 18.23 -2.75 20.40
C VAL A 137 17.11 -3.75 20.62
N THR A 138 16.27 -3.50 21.61
CA THR A 138 15.18 -4.39 22.01
C THR A 138 13.85 -3.83 21.56
N GLY A 139 13.09 -4.63 20.82
CA GLY A 139 11.71 -4.37 20.44
C GLY A 139 10.75 -5.12 21.36
N THR A 140 9.75 -4.43 21.91
CA THR A 140 8.72 -5.05 22.75
C THR A 140 7.32 -4.58 22.36
N ILE A 141 6.32 -5.41 22.67
CA ILE A 141 4.91 -5.05 22.59
C ILE A 141 4.27 -5.19 23.96
N THR A 142 3.40 -4.24 24.32
CA THR A 142 2.57 -4.29 25.53
C THR A 142 1.11 -4.21 25.12
N ASP A 143 0.32 -5.21 25.52
CA ASP A 143 -1.13 -5.15 25.46
C ASP A 143 -1.63 -4.24 26.59
N LEU A 144 -2.18 -3.08 26.26
CA LEU A 144 -2.50 -2.06 27.27
C LEU A 144 -3.77 -2.36 28.07
N ILE A 145 -4.51 -3.42 27.74
CA ILE A 145 -5.67 -3.86 28.51
C ILE A 145 -5.26 -4.87 29.58
N SER A 146 -4.37 -5.79 29.23
CA SER A 146 -3.86 -6.80 30.18
C SER A 146 -2.54 -6.41 30.86
N ASP A 147 -1.93 -5.30 30.45
CA ASP A 147 -0.57 -4.86 30.80
C ASP A 147 0.53 -5.91 30.53
N LYS A 148 0.23 -6.90 29.69
CA LYS A 148 1.18 -7.97 29.36
C LYS A 148 2.22 -7.46 28.37
N LYS A 149 3.46 -7.33 28.83
CA LYS A 149 4.63 -7.03 27.99
C LYS A 149 5.25 -8.30 27.42
N THR A 150 5.58 -8.28 26.13
CA THR A 150 6.23 -9.36 25.40
C THR A 150 7.42 -8.82 24.61
N THR A 151 8.59 -9.44 24.75
CA THR A 151 9.77 -9.13 23.94
C THR A 151 9.66 -9.77 22.56
N VAL A 152 9.78 -8.97 21.50
CA VAL A 152 9.78 -9.44 20.11
C VAL A 152 11.16 -9.96 19.72
N GLY A 153 12.19 -9.23 20.12
CA GLY A 153 13.59 -9.62 19.94
C GLY A 153 14.57 -8.53 20.37
N THR A 154 15.83 -8.93 20.52
CA THR A 154 16.95 -8.04 20.82
C THR A 154 18.00 -8.19 19.72
N ILE A 155 18.12 -7.15 18.90
CA ILE A 155 18.97 -7.11 17.71
C ILE A 155 20.26 -6.36 18.04
N GLU A 156 21.39 -6.87 17.56
CA GLU A 156 22.72 -6.28 17.70
C GLU A 156 23.05 -5.44 16.46
N VAL A 157 23.40 -4.18 16.66
CA VAL A 157 23.74 -3.22 15.60
C VAL A 157 25.22 -2.84 15.68
N PRO A 158 25.85 -2.35 14.59
CA PRO A 158 27.21 -1.83 14.67
C PRO A 158 27.37 -0.79 15.78
N THR A 159 28.52 -0.78 16.45
CA THR A 159 28.83 0.18 17.52
C THR A 159 28.83 1.64 17.06
N THR A 160 28.93 1.87 15.75
CA THR A 160 28.80 3.21 15.13
C THR A 160 27.37 3.75 15.15
N TYR A 161 26.37 2.92 15.43
CA TYR A 161 24.97 3.34 15.50
C TYR A 161 24.74 4.05 16.84
N GLY A 162 24.58 5.37 16.78
CA GLY A 162 24.27 6.21 17.91
C GLY A 162 22.83 6.07 18.40
N LYS A 163 22.38 7.02 19.23
CA LYS A 163 21.03 7.05 19.80
C LYS A 163 19.93 7.16 18.73
N LEU A 164 18.69 6.91 19.12
CA LEU A 164 17.52 7.08 18.27
C LEU A 164 17.30 8.58 17.99
N GLN A 165 16.98 8.94 16.75
CA GLN A 165 16.89 10.37 16.35
C GLN A 165 15.61 10.71 15.58
N LYS A 166 15.17 9.87 14.66
CA LYS A 166 13.99 10.14 13.81
C LYS A 166 13.05 8.96 13.81
N SER A 167 11.78 9.23 13.58
CA SER A 167 10.74 8.21 13.45
C SER A 167 9.59 8.67 12.58
N TYR A 168 8.80 7.74 12.08
CA TYR A 168 7.50 8.00 11.47
C TYR A 168 6.64 6.73 11.56
N GLY A 169 5.33 6.89 11.69
CA GLY A 169 4.36 5.80 11.55
C GLY A 169 3.93 5.62 10.10
N PHE A 170 3.42 4.44 9.73
CA PHE A 170 2.86 4.20 8.40
C PHE A 170 1.91 3.00 8.36
N VAL A 171 1.05 3.01 7.36
CA VAL A 171 0.23 1.86 6.94
C VAL A 171 0.70 1.45 5.56
N GLU A 172 1.06 0.18 5.39
CA GLU A 172 1.51 -0.41 4.13
C GLU A 172 0.64 -1.60 3.74
N ASP A 173 0.08 -1.55 2.53
CA ASP A 173 -0.47 -2.73 1.88
C ASP A 173 0.68 -3.54 1.28
N HIS A 174 0.74 -4.82 1.63
CA HIS A 174 1.76 -5.77 1.23
C HIS A 174 1.28 -6.74 0.14
N SER A 175 0.24 -6.35 -0.62
CA SER A 175 -0.28 -7.10 -1.76
C SER A 175 0.76 -7.10 -2.89
N ARG A 176 1.77 -7.98 -2.78
CA ARG A 176 2.90 -8.15 -3.70
C ARG A 176 2.79 -9.45 -4.51
N TRP A 177 3.48 -9.50 -5.65
CA TRP A 177 3.62 -10.69 -6.48
C TRP A 177 2.27 -11.26 -6.94
N LYS A 178 1.96 -12.53 -6.60
CA LYS A 178 0.71 -13.21 -6.97
C LYS A 178 -0.55 -12.60 -6.33
N ARG A 179 -0.39 -11.67 -5.38
CA ARG A 179 -1.50 -11.01 -4.67
C ARG A 179 -1.63 -9.53 -5.02
N HIS A 180 -0.92 -9.04 -6.03
CA HIS A 180 -1.06 -7.66 -6.45
C HIS A 180 -2.53 -7.31 -6.76
N LEU A 181 -2.90 -6.05 -6.48
CA LEU A 181 -4.26 -5.57 -6.66
C LEU A 181 -4.57 -5.28 -8.12
N SER A 182 -5.82 -5.44 -8.56
CA SER A 182 -6.22 -5.01 -9.91
C SER A 182 -6.25 -3.49 -10.06
N SER A 183 -6.49 -2.76 -8.97
CA SER A 183 -6.46 -1.30 -8.91
C SER A 183 -6.37 -0.82 -7.46
N CYS A 184 -6.20 0.49 -7.24
CA CYS A 184 -6.33 1.08 -5.90
C CYS A 184 -7.75 0.98 -5.32
N TYR A 185 -8.77 0.76 -6.17
CA TYR A 185 -10.18 0.74 -5.79
C TYR A 185 -10.66 -0.61 -5.23
N VAL A 186 -9.75 -1.59 -5.15
CA VAL A 186 -9.97 -2.90 -4.51
C VAL A 186 -9.06 -3.09 -3.30
N LEU A 187 -8.48 -2.00 -2.77
CA LEU A 187 -7.77 -2.06 -1.50
C LEU A 187 -8.72 -2.62 -0.44
N SER A 188 -8.25 -3.60 0.33
CA SER A 188 -9.05 -4.16 1.42
C SER A 188 -9.32 -3.04 2.45
N PRO A 189 -10.53 -2.96 3.00
CA PRO A 189 -10.82 -1.87 3.93
C PRO A 189 -9.99 -2.04 5.20
N GLN A 190 -9.50 -0.95 5.78
CA GLN A 190 -8.86 -0.98 7.11
C GLN A 190 -9.04 0.35 7.81
N SER A 191 -8.92 0.37 9.13
CA SER A 191 -8.88 1.61 9.90
C SER A 191 -8.03 1.45 11.14
N SER A 192 -7.29 2.51 11.46
CA SER A 192 -6.35 2.52 12.59
C SER A 192 -6.12 3.91 13.14
N THR A 193 -5.70 3.95 14.40
CA THR A 193 -5.30 5.15 15.14
C THR A 193 -3.87 4.97 15.59
N PHE A 194 -3.02 5.96 15.30
CA PHE A 194 -1.67 6.08 15.83
C PHE A 194 -1.66 7.26 16.78
N PHE A 195 -1.23 7.05 18.02
CA PHE A 195 -1.10 8.11 19.01
C PHE A 195 0.27 8.76 18.89
N SER A 196 0.36 10.02 19.32
CA SER A 196 1.63 10.76 19.36
C SER A 196 2.68 9.92 20.08
N PRO A 197 3.78 9.57 19.38
CA PRO A 197 4.78 8.70 19.97
C PRO A 197 5.52 9.45 21.06
N ARG A 198 6.06 8.68 21.99
CA ARG A 198 6.87 9.21 23.08
C ARG A 198 8.31 8.75 22.95
N ALA A 199 9.22 9.54 23.49
CA ALA A 199 10.64 9.23 23.51
C ALA A 199 11.24 9.54 24.86
N ILE A 200 12.23 8.76 25.28
CA ILE A 200 12.93 8.97 26.55
C ILE A 200 14.37 9.35 26.26
N LYS A 201 14.84 10.45 26.87
CA LYS A 201 16.24 10.85 26.92
C LYS A 201 16.59 11.15 28.38
N GLN A 202 17.54 10.41 28.95
CA GLN A 202 17.98 10.63 30.35
C GLN A 202 16.81 10.68 31.36
N ASN A 203 15.86 9.74 31.23
CA ASN A 203 14.62 9.66 32.03
C ASN A 203 13.63 10.82 31.86
N ILE A 204 13.85 11.72 30.90
CA ILE A 204 12.88 12.76 30.53
C ILE A 204 12.08 12.25 29.34
N GLU A 205 10.75 12.32 29.45
CA GLU A 205 9.81 11.94 28.40
C GLU A 205 9.54 13.13 27.47
N TYR A 206 9.51 12.86 26.18
CA TYR A 206 9.18 13.80 25.11
C TYR A 206 8.04 13.22 24.28
N GLU A 207 7.15 14.07 23.80
CA GLU A 207 6.07 13.70 22.88
C GLU A 207 6.33 14.35 21.52
N ALA A 208 6.16 13.60 20.44
CA ALA A 208 6.29 14.16 19.09
C ALA A 208 4.99 14.81 18.65
N ASN A 209 5.12 15.89 17.88
CA ASN A 209 4.02 16.34 17.04
C ASN A 209 3.88 15.40 15.85
N MET A 210 2.64 15.24 15.35
CA MET A 210 2.36 14.38 14.21
C MET A 210 1.62 15.11 13.10
N ASN A 211 1.93 14.73 11.87
CA ASN A 211 1.12 15.07 10.71
C ASN A 211 1.02 13.85 9.80
N ALA A 212 -0.08 13.70 9.07
CA ALA A 212 -0.29 12.57 8.18
C ALA A 212 -0.33 13.00 6.72
N SER A 213 0.31 12.21 5.86
CA SER A 213 0.27 12.33 4.41
C SER A 213 -0.15 11.00 3.78
N THR A 214 -0.68 11.08 2.56
CA THR A 214 -0.92 9.91 1.71
C THR A 214 0.26 9.76 0.79
N GLN A 215 0.81 8.55 0.68
CA GLN A 215 1.97 8.26 -0.16
C GLN A 215 1.69 7.05 -1.06
N GLY A 216 2.65 6.71 -1.91
CA GLY A 216 2.54 5.55 -2.79
C GLY A 216 1.68 5.81 -4.03
N LYS A 217 1.19 4.71 -4.62
CA LYS A 217 0.43 4.75 -5.90
C LYS A 217 -1.06 5.01 -5.70
N CYS A 218 -1.57 4.77 -4.51
CA CYS A 218 -2.97 4.96 -4.15
C CYS A 218 -3.05 6.17 -3.22
N THR A 219 -3.62 7.27 -3.72
CA THR A 219 -3.72 8.54 -2.97
C THR A 219 -5.10 9.19 -3.10
N ASP A 220 -6.06 8.48 -3.68
CA ASP A 220 -7.44 8.95 -3.86
C ASP A 220 -8.11 9.16 -2.50
N SER A 221 -8.61 10.38 -2.23
CA SER A 221 -9.17 10.76 -0.93
C SER A 221 -10.50 10.08 -0.59
N TYR A 222 -11.19 9.49 -1.57
CA TYR A 222 -12.36 8.63 -1.30
C TYR A 222 -11.96 7.23 -0.85
N ILE A 223 -10.75 6.79 -1.20
CA ILE A 223 -10.21 5.51 -0.76
C ILE A 223 -9.49 5.72 0.57
N ILE A 224 -8.60 6.70 0.65
CA ILE A 224 -7.72 6.90 1.80
C ILE A 224 -8.10 8.19 2.50
N GLN A 225 -8.62 8.04 3.71
CA GLN A 225 -8.96 9.14 4.59
C GLN A 225 -7.96 9.17 5.74
N LYS A 226 -7.61 10.38 6.16
CA LYS A 226 -6.72 10.63 7.29
C LYS A 226 -7.16 11.90 8.02
N ALA A 227 -7.01 11.90 9.33
CA ALA A 227 -7.25 13.06 10.18
C ALA A 227 -6.25 13.01 11.34
N CYS A 228 -5.68 14.16 11.69
CA CYS A 228 -4.79 14.28 12.83
C CYS A 228 -5.30 15.34 13.79
N THR A 229 -5.12 15.06 15.08
CA THR A 229 -5.21 16.02 16.18
C THR A 229 -3.80 16.25 16.73
N LEU A 230 -3.68 16.98 17.83
CA LEU A 230 -2.41 17.16 18.52
C LEU A 230 -1.87 15.84 19.13
N SER A 231 -2.73 14.88 19.46
CA SER A 231 -2.38 13.68 20.23
C SER A 231 -2.52 12.36 19.46
N PHE A 232 -3.12 12.36 18.27
CA PHE A 232 -3.22 11.17 17.44
C PHE A 232 -3.53 11.48 15.97
N CYS A 233 -3.22 10.53 15.10
CA CYS A 233 -3.65 10.49 13.71
C CYS A 233 -4.48 9.22 13.47
N MET A 234 -5.67 9.40 12.90
CA MET A 234 -6.53 8.31 12.41
C MET A 234 -6.40 8.18 10.91
N ASN A 235 -6.54 6.96 10.43
CA ASN A 235 -6.67 6.69 9.01
C ASN A 235 -7.71 5.60 8.74
N SER A 236 -8.29 5.67 7.55
CA SER A 236 -9.21 4.68 7.02
C SER A 236 -8.92 4.46 5.54
N ILE A 237 -8.95 3.20 5.11
CA ILE A 237 -8.94 2.79 3.72
C ILE A 237 -10.29 2.15 3.44
N SER A 238 -10.97 2.63 2.40
CA SER A 238 -12.27 2.15 1.97
C SER A 238 -12.14 1.26 0.74
N ASP A 239 -12.93 0.18 0.71
CA ASP A 239 -13.12 -0.60 -0.51
C ASP A 239 -14.24 0.03 -1.34
N LEU A 240 -13.90 0.50 -2.55
CA LEU A 240 -14.88 1.05 -3.50
C LEU A 240 -15.45 -0.03 -4.43
N GLY A 241 -15.24 -1.30 -4.10
CA GLY A 241 -15.74 -2.46 -4.84
C GLY A 241 -15.15 -2.57 -6.24
N GLY A 242 -13.99 -1.96 -6.48
CA GLY A 242 -13.34 -1.89 -7.78
C GLY A 242 -13.84 -0.79 -8.72
N PHE A 243 -14.71 0.11 -8.27
CA PHE A 243 -15.14 1.27 -9.04
C PHE A 243 -14.30 2.51 -8.71
N ALA A 244 -14.04 3.33 -9.74
CA ALA A 244 -13.30 4.56 -9.50
C ALA A 244 -14.14 5.55 -8.67
N SER A 245 -13.46 6.32 -7.81
CA SER A 245 -14.12 7.32 -6.98
C SER A 245 -14.73 8.46 -7.82
N PRO A 246 -15.59 9.31 -7.24
CA PRO A 246 -16.05 10.54 -7.89
C PRO A 246 -14.94 11.52 -8.27
N SER A 247 -13.83 11.57 -7.54
CA SER A 247 -12.68 12.44 -7.88
C SER A 247 -11.59 11.74 -8.70
N ALA A 248 -11.78 10.46 -9.02
CA ALA A 248 -10.82 9.71 -9.82
C ALA A 248 -10.60 10.42 -11.16
N GLY A 249 -9.33 10.53 -11.56
CA GLY A 249 -8.94 11.24 -12.76
C GLY A 249 -7.60 10.76 -13.33
N PRO A 250 -7.25 11.25 -14.53
CA PRO A 250 -7.99 12.29 -15.27
C PRO A 250 -9.31 11.81 -15.87
N GLU A 251 -10.31 12.70 -15.80
CA GLU A 251 -11.57 12.55 -16.54
C GLU A 251 -11.37 13.06 -17.97
N ILE A 252 -11.83 12.30 -18.96
CA ILE A 252 -11.81 12.77 -20.35
C ILE A 252 -12.97 13.75 -20.55
N PRO A 253 -12.70 14.96 -21.10
CA PRO A 253 -13.76 15.89 -21.44
C PRO A 253 -14.64 15.30 -22.56
N ILE A 254 -15.94 15.17 -22.30
CA ILE A 254 -16.90 14.65 -23.28
C ILE A 254 -17.56 15.81 -24.02
N SER A 255 -17.39 15.83 -25.34
CA SER A 255 -18.10 16.74 -26.24
C SER A 255 -19.50 16.18 -26.52
N ASN A 256 -20.54 16.92 -26.13
CA ASN A 256 -21.92 16.44 -26.24
C ASN A 256 -22.29 16.07 -27.68
N GLY A 257 -22.77 14.84 -27.89
CA GLY A 257 -23.22 14.31 -29.18
C GLY A 257 -22.10 13.91 -30.15
N LYS A 258 -20.82 14.06 -29.77
CA LYS A 258 -19.67 13.62 -30.59
C LYS A 258 -19.10 12.32 -30.06
N ASP A 259 -18.63 11.46 -30.97
CA ASP A 259 -17.98 10.20 -30.60
C ASP A 259 -16.73 10.43 -29.75
N LEU A 260 -16.53 9.57 -28.74
CA LEU A 260 -15.29 9.50 -27.98
C LEU A 260 -14.37 8.48 -28.63
N THR A 261 -13.28 8.96 -29.22
CA THR A 261 -12.39 8.15 -30.05
C THR A 261 -11.35 7.39 -29.24
N ALA A 262 -10.87 6.27 -29.81
CA ALA A 262 -9.75 5.51 -29.26
C ALA A 262 -8.48 6.36 -29.10
N GLN A 263 -8.26 7.33 -29.98
CA GLN A 263 -7.08 8.20 -29.93
C GLN A 263 -7.13 9.15 -28.72
N GLU A 264 -8.30 9.70 -28.38
CA GLU A 264 -8.49 10.56 -27.21
C GLU A 264 -8.22 9.80 -25.91
N ILE A 265 -8.76 8.58 -25.80
CA ILE A 265 -8.50 7.70 -24.65
C ILE A 265 -7.01 7.32 -24.57
N SER A 266 -6.42 6.95 -25.72
CA SER A 266 -5.00 6.59 -25.82
C SER A 266 -4.07 7.70 -25.33
N LYS A 267 -4.30 8.95 -25.73
CA LYS A 267 -3.48 10.11 -25.32
C LYS A 267 -3.41 10.27 -23.80
N VAL A 268 -4.49 9.92 -23.10
CA VAL A 268 -4.54 10.01 -21.65
C VAL A 268 -3.89 8.78 -21.00
N LEU A 269 -4.18 7.58 -21.51
CA LEU A 269 -3.57 6.33 -21.04
C LEU A 269 -2.05 6.25 -21.23
N GLN A 270 -1.49 6.96 -22.20
CA GLN A 270 -0.03 7.09 -22.36
C GLN A 270 0.62 7.80 -21.16
N LYS A 271 -0.12 8.64 -20.45
CA LYS A 271 0.40 9.46 -19.33
C LYS A 271 -0.07 8.99 -17.96
N LYS A 272 -1.11 8.17 -17.90
CA LYS A 272 -1.83 7.83 -16.66
C LYS A 272 -2.18 6.35 -16.64
N GLU A 273 -2.35 5.79 -15.44
CA GLU A 273 -2.71 4.37 -15.26
C GLU A 273 -4.22 4.11 -15.40
N LEU A 274 -5.03 5.13 -15.14
CA LEU A 274 -6.48 5.10 -15.23
C LEU A 274 -6.96 6.26 -16.10
N VAL A 275 -7.95 5.96 -16.93
CA VAL A 275 -8.83 6.95 -17.56
C VAL A 275 -10.23 6.82 -16.98
N VAL A 276 -10.88 7.95 -16.72
CA VAL A 276 -12.27 7.98 -16.29
C VAL A 276 -13.15 8.64 -17.34
N ILE A 277 -14.23 7.97 -17.72
CA ILE A 277 -15.24 8.41 -18.67
C ILE A 277 -16.57 8.51 -17.93
N ARG A 278 -17.01 9.73 -17.61
CA ARG A 278 -18.31 9.96 -16.96
C ARG A 278 -19.27 10.57 -17.97
N LEU A 279 -20.34 9.83 -18.29
CA LEU A 279 -21.39 10.31 -19.17
C LEU A 279 -22.55 10.82 -18.33
N LYS A 280 -23.01 12.05 -18.58
CA LYS A 280 -24.12 12.68 -17.85
C LYS A 280 -24.93 13.57 -18.80
N ASN A 281 -26.02 14.15 -18.30
CA ASN A 281 -26.79 15.11 -19.09
C ASN A 281 -25.88 16.25 -19.60
N ARG A 282 -26.00 16.60 -20.89
CA ARG A 282 -25.16 17.57 -21.62
C ARG A 282 -23.66 17.21 -21.73
N SER A 283 -23.28 16.00 -21.34
CA SER A 283 -21.93 15.46 -21.46
C SER A 283 -22.03 13.98 -21.84
N TRP A 284 -22.59 13.74 -23.03
CA TRP A 284 -22.92 12.43 -23.57
C TRP A 284 -22.27 12.26 -24.94
N THR A 285 -21.90 11.02 -25.28
CA THR A 285 -21.31 10.66 -26.58
C THR A 285 -22.03 9.44 -27.15
N PRO A 286 -22.40 9.38 -28.44
CA PRO A 286 -23.12 8.24 -29.01
C PRO A 286 -22.26 6.98 -29.11
N ASN A 287 -20.97 7.10 -29.41
CA ASN A 287 -20.05 5.96 -29.47
C ASN A 287 -18.81 6.19 -28.61
N ILE A 288 -18.38 5.14 -27.91
CA ILE A 288 -17.13 5.11 -27.16
C ILE A 288 -16.25 4.02 -27.78
N PHE A 289 -15.09 4.40 -28.32
CA PHE A 289 -14.16 3.47 -28.93
C PHE A 289 -12.97 3.21 -28.01
N LEU A 290 -12.89 2.04 -27.39
CA LEU A 290 -11.70 1.68 -26.60
C LEU A 290 -10.51 1.45 -27.54
N PRO A 291 -9.30 1.90 -27.18
CA PRO A 291 -8.12 1.68 -28.01
C PRO A 291 -7.66 0.24 -27.98
N SER A 292 -6.73 -0.13 -28.88
CA SER A 292 -6.16 -1.47 -28.88
C SER A 292 -5.47 -1.79 -27.53
N PRO A 293 -5.76 -2.93 -26.88
CA PRO A 293 -5.28 -3.24 -25.54
C PRO A 293 -3.77 -3.52 -25.47
N ASP A 294 -3.14 -3.92 -26.57
CA ASP A 294 -1.71 -4.29 -26.67
C ASP A 294 -0.75 -3.18 -26.25
N LEU A 295 -1.04 -1.94 -26.63
CA LEU A 295 -0.25 -0.75 -26.27
C LEU A 295 -0.48 -0.31 -24.81
N PHE A 296 -1.54 -0.81 -24.18
CA PHE A 296 -2.01 -0.35 -22.87
C PHE A 296 -2.05 -1.46 -21.85
N GLN A 297 -1.13 -2.42 -21.95
CA GLN A 297 -1.05 -3.53 -21.00
C GLN A 297 -1.13 -3.02 -19.55
N TRP A 298 -2.16 -3.50 -18.83
CA TRP A 298 -2.49 -3.21 -17.43
C TRP A 298 -2.95 -1.80 -17.10
N LYS A 299 -3.22 -0.98 -18.12
CA LYS A 299 -3.97 0.27 -17.94
C LYS A 299 -5.44 -0.04 -17.67
N SER A 300 -6.11 0.88 -16.99
CA SER A 300 -7.52 0.76 -16.63
C SER A 300 -8.37 1.86 -17.26
N ILE A 301 -9.61 1.52 -17.59
CA ILE A 301 -10.63 2.46 -18.07
C ILE A 301 -11.88 2.26 -17.23
N PHE A 302 -12.31 3.33 -16.55
CA PHE A 302 -13.56 3.34 -15.82
C PHE A 302 -14.62 4.13 -16.58
N ILE A 303 -15.79 3.53 -16.79
CA ILE A 303 -16.95 4.15 -17.42
C ILE A 303 -18.07 4.25 -16.38
N ASP A 304 -18.56 5.46 -16.12
CA ASP A 304 -19.73 5.75 -15.27
C ASP A 304 -20.82 6.39 -16.13
N TYR A 305 -21.87 5.65 -16.43
CA TYR A 305 -22.92 6.04 -17.37
C TYR A 305 -24.17 6.53 -16.64
N LYS A 306 -24.37 7.85 -16.62
CA LYS A 306 -25.53 8.53 -16.00
C LYS A 306 -26.33 9.39 -16.98
N ALA A 307 -25.98 9.38 -18.26
CA ALA A 307 -26.72 10.10 -19.28
C ALA A 307 -28.09 9.43 -19.54
N PRO A 308 -29.12 10.18 -19.96
CA PRO A 308 -30.46 9.62 -20.25
C PRO A 308 -30.52 8.89 -21.60
N GLY A 309 -29.63 9.21 -22.55
CA GLY A 309 -29.51 8.51 -23.83
C GLY A 309 -28.84 7.14 -23.67
N ASN A 310 -28.66 6.41 -24.78
CA ASN A 310 -27.82 5.21 -24.83
C ASN A 310 -26.55 5.49 -25.64
N SER A 311 -25.48 4.76 -25.37
CA SER A 311 -24.28 4.78 -26.21
C SER A 311 -23.89 3.38 -26.65
N THR A 312 -23.09 3.30 -27.69
CA THR A 312 -22.45 2.07 -28.12
C THR A 312 -20.99 2.07 -27.68
N LEU A 313 -20.62 1.10 -26.86
CA LEU A 313 -19.25 0.86 -26.42
C LEU A 313 -18.61 -0.18 -27.34
N HIS A 314 -17.59 0.24 -28.06
CA HIS A 314 -16.80 -0.59 -28.98
C HIS A 314 -15.52 -1.05 -28.27
N THR A 315 -15.37 -2.35 -28.12
CA THR A 315 -14.19 -3.00 -27.53
C THR A 315 -13.56 -3.99 -28.51
N ASP A 316 -12.49 -4.66 -28.10
CA ASP A 316 -11.88 -5.77 -28.82
C ASP A 316 -12.81 -7.01 -28.94
N HIS A 317 -13.91 -7.04 -28.18
CA HIS A 317 -14.95 -8.08 -28.24
C HIS A 317 -16.17 -7.67 -29.09
N GLY A 318 -16.14 -6.50 -29.72
CA GLY A 318 -17.23 -5.97 -30.53
C GLY A 318 -17.97 -4.81 -29.88
N ALA A 319 -19.16 -4.51 -30.41
CA ALA A 319 -19.98 -3.39 -29.99
C ALA A 319 -21.08 -3.84 -29.02
N GLN A 320 -21.24 -3.14 -27.90
CA GLN A 320 -22.34 -3.36 -26.96
C GLN A 320 -23.01 -2.06 -26.57
N LYS A 321 -24.32 -2.11 -26.33
CA LYS A 321 -25.09 -0.96 -25.86
C LYS A 321 -24.87 -0.75 -24.37
N ILE A 322 -24.60 0.49 -23.96
CA ILE A 322 -24.51 0.91 -22.55
C ILE A 322 -25.63 1.90 -22.23
N THR A 323 -26.25 1.72 -21.06
CA THR A 323 -27.48 2.41 -20.63
C THR A 323 -27.28 3.10 -19.27
N THR A 324 -28.21 3.98 -18.90
CA THR A 324 -28.22 4.71 -17.61
C THR A 324 -28.04 3.78 -16.41
N GLY A 325 -27.15 4.17 -15.48
CA GLY A 325 -26.83 3.45 -14.25
C GLY A 325 -25.66 2.48 -14.35
N LYS A 326 -25.21 2.15 -15.57
CA LYS A 326 -24.09 1.22 -15.78
C LYS A 326 -22.75 1.84 -15.39
N LYS A 327 -21.97 1.06 -14.65
CA LYS A 327 -20.57 1.32 -14.29
C LYS A 327 -19.74 0.12 -14.73
N ILE A 328 -18.65 0.37 -15.43
CA ILE A 328 -17.77 -0.70 -15.91
C ILE A 328 -16.32 -0.30 -15.67
N MET A 329 -15.57 -1.19 -15.04
CA MET A 329 -14.12 -1.08 -14.90
C MET A 329 -13.46 -2.09 -15.84
N TYR A 330 -12.67 -1.60 -16.79
CA TYR A 330 -11.83 -2.41 -17.66
C TYR A 330 -10.37 -2.35 -17.24
N MET A 331 -9.65 -3.45 -17.43
CA MET A 331 -8.19 -3.50 -17.38
C MET A 331 -7.67 -4.26 -18.59
N SER A 332 -6.72 -3.67 -19.32
CA SER A 332 -6.07 -4.39 -20.43
C SER A 332 -5.10 -5.44 -19.87
N ASN A 333 -5.07 -6.63 -20.45
CA ASN A 333 -3.99 -7.61 -20.20
C ASN A 333 -2.95 -7.65 -21.33
N GLY A 334 -3.02 -6.72 -22.29
CA GLY A 334 -2.17 -6.65 -23.49
C GLY A 334 -2.68 -7.45 -24.68
N LYS A 335 -3.83 -8.12 -24.52
CA LYS A 335 -4.52 -8.85 -25.59
C LYS A 335 -5.98 -8.43 -25.69
N THR A 336 -6.63 -8.22 -24.55
CA THR A 336 -8.04 -7.88 -24.44
C THR A 336 -8.30 -6.88 -23.32
N TRP A 337 -9.40 -6.13 -23.41
CA TRP A 337 -9.92 -5.35 -22.29
C TRP A 337 -10.80 -6.23 -21.40
N LYS A 338 -10.24 -6.68 -20.27
CA LYS A 338 -10.98 -7.50 -19.30
C LYS A 338 -11.88 -6.63 -18.44
N ILE A 339 -13.15 -7.02 -18.33
CA ILE A 339 -14.06 -6.45 -17.35
C ILE A 339 -13.60 -6.93 -15.96
N MET A 340 -13.17 -5.98 -15.13
CA MET A 340 -12.79 -6.22 -13.74
C MET A 340 -14.00 -6.12 -12.82
N LYS A 341 -14.92 -5.20 -13.12
CA LYS A 341 -16.14 -4.98 -12.36
C LYS A 341 -17.23 -4.38 -13.24
N THR A 342 -18.47 -4.79 -13.00
CA THR A 342 -19.67 -4.20 -13.59
C THR A 342 -20.81 -4.24 -12.55
N ASN A 343 -21.82 -3.38 -12.68
CA ASN A 343 -23.05 -3.40 -11.87
C ASN A 343 -24.31 -3.58 -12.73
#